data_AF-A0A7S2IES9-F1
#
_entry.id   AF-A0A7S2IES9-F1
#
_cell.length_a   1.000
_cell.length_b   1.000
_cell.length_c   1.000
_cell.angle_alpha   90.00
_cell.angle_beta   90.00
_cell.angle_gamma   90.00
#
_symmetry.space_group_name_H-M   'P 1'
#
loop_
_entity.id
_entity.type
_entity.pdbx_description
1 polymer ?
#
loop_
_entity_poly.entity_id
_entity_poly.type
_entity_poly.pdbx_seq_one_letter_code
_entity_poly.pdbx_strand_id
1 'polypeptide(L)'
;EPMFESLGVPLSLSGLWLGAYSIGGLAVLPLWVQLSRRSVYRAFLLYIACLLAGTTTMSAGIRLRSLPLIMAGRGIAGAEVGIRYTNEYLLYMIVPRSDRSYWMGLWYTLTAVSNTTGPAVASALTNAASAVGGHAITAMT
;
A
#
# COMPACT_ATOMS: atom_id res chain seq x y z
N GLU A 1 15.83 -5.18 6.60
CA GLU A 1 15.25 -6.23 7.45
C GLU A 1 16.01 -6.39 8.78
N PRO A 2 15.76 -5.52 9.78
CA PRO A 2 15.94 -5.90 11.19
C PRO A 2 14.72 -5.57 12.09
N MET A 3 13.65 -4.98 11.53
CA MET A 3 12.53 -4.44 12.31
C MET A 3 11.64 -5.52 12.94
N PHE A 4 11.40 -6.64 12.24
CA PHE A 4 10.56 -7.73 12.76
C PHE A 4 11.27 -8.58 13.82
N GLU A 5 12.57 -8.82 13.67
CA GLU A 5 13.39 -9.48 14.69
C GLU A 5 13.51 -8.62 15.95
N SER A 6 13.63 -7.28 15.81
CA SER A 6 13.60 -6.36 16.95
C SER A 6 12.27 -6.34 17.72
N LEU A 7 11.20 -6.86 17.10
CA LEU A 7 9.86 -7.01 17.68
C LEU A 7 9.58 -8.47 18.11
N GLY A 8 10.58 -9.36 18.07
CA GLY A 8 10.46 -10.75 18.49
C GLY A 8 9.65 -11.65 17.55
N VAL A 9 9.43 -11.23 16.30
CA VAL A 9 8.64 -12.00 15.33
C VAL A 9 9.56 -12.85 14.45
N PRO A 10 9.37 -14.18 14.42
CA PRO A 10 10.11 -15.09 13.53
C PRO A 10 9.99 -14.70 12.06
N LEU A 11 11.07 -14.87 11.30
CA LEU A 11 11.10 -14.59 9.86
C LEU A 11 10.03 -15.38 9.08
N SER A 12 9.71 -16.60 9.51
CA SER A 12 8.63 -17.42 8.94
C SER A 12 7.23 -16.82 9.13
N LEU A 13 7.03 -16.12 10.24
CA LEU A 13 5.80 -15.38 10.48
C LEU A 13 5.72 -14.17 9.55
N SER A 14 6.84 -13.48 9.24
CA SER A 14 6.89 -12.26 8.38
C SER A 14 6.13 -12.39 7.05
N GLY A 15 6.12 -13.59 6.42
CA GLY A 15 5.34 -13.90 5.22
C GLY A 15 3.82 -13.87 5.42
N LEU A 16 3.31 -14.29 6.59
CA LEU A 16 1.89 -14.16 6.94
C LEU A 16 1.47 -12.69 7.08
N TRP A 17 2.39 -11.77 7.40
CA TRP A 17 2.11 -10.32 7.50
C TRP A 17 2.07 -9.61 6.14
N LEU A 18 2.61 -10.23 5.09
CA LEU A 18 2.32 -9.86 3.70
C LEU A 18 0.87 -10.21 3.35
N GLY A 19 0.34 -11.32 3.87
CA GLY A 19 -1.06 -11.74 3.68
C GLY A 19 -2.10 -10.78 4.28
N ALA A 20 -1.76 -10.04 5.33
CA ALA A 20 -2.67 -9.06 5.95
C ALA A 20 -3.12 -7.96 4.98
N TYR A 21 -2.27 -7.57 4.02
CA TYR A 21 -2.65 -6.67 2.92
C TYR A 21 -3.76 -7.28 2.06
N SER A 22 -3.59 -8.54 1.66
CA SER A 22 -4.53 -9.26 0.81
C SER A 22 -5.89 -9.46 1.48
N ILE A 23 -5.91 -9.71 2.78
CA ILE A 23 -7.16 -9.85 3.56
C ILE A 23 -7.93 -8.53 3.58
N GLY A 24 -7.25 -7.41 3.86
CA GLY A 24 -7.86 -6.08 3.82
C GLY A 24 -8.42 -5.75 2.44
N GLY A 25 -7.67 -6.06 1.38
CA GLY A 25 -8.12 -5.87 0.00
C GLY A 25 -9.37 -6.67 -0.35
N LEU A 26 -9.40 -7.97 0.00
CA LEU A 26 -10.54 -8.85 -0.27
C LEU A 26 -11.79 -8.45 0.53
N ALA A 27 -11.63 -8.07 1.79
CA ALA A 27 -12.74 -7.71 2.66
C ALA A 27 -13.49 -6.45 2.17
N VAL A 28 -12.77 -5.47 1.61
CA VAL A 28 -13.35 -4.19 1.18
C VAL A 28 -13.72 -4.20 -0.31
N LEU A 29 -13.33 -5.23 -1.07
CA LEU A 29 -13.60 -5.34 -2.52
C LEU A 29 -15.09 -5.17 -2.90
N PRO A 30 -16.07 -5.78 -2.21
CA PRO A 30 -17.49 -5.56 -2.53
C PRO A 30 -17.93 -4.10 -2.37
N LEU A 31 -17.42 -3.43 -1.32
CA LEU A 31 -17.69 -2.02 -1.04
C LEU A 31 -17.14 -1.13 -2.16
N TRP A 32 -15.94 -1.42 -2.64
CA TRP A 32 -15.30 -0.71 -3.76
C TRP A 32 -16.06 -0.83 -5.07
N VAL A 33 -16.52 -2.03 -5.42
CA VAL A 33 -17.33 -2.27 -6.62
C VAL A 33 -18.66 -1.50 -6.54
N GLN A 34 -19.28 -1.43 -5.37
CA GLN A 34 -20.54 -0.71 -5.19
C GLN A 34 -20.36 0.82 -5.25
N LEU A 35 -19.29 1.35 -4.64
CA LEU A 35 -18.99 2.78 -4.64
C LEU A 35 -18.57 3.30 -6.01
N SER A 36 -17.70 2.57 -6.71
CA SER A 36 -17.20 2.95 -8.03
C SER A 36 -18.30 3.02 -9.09
N ARG A 37 -19.29 2.12 -9.02
CA ARG A 37 -20.49 2.16 -9.88
C ARG A 37 -21.32 3.43 -9.68
N ARG A 38 -21.33 4.00 -8.47
CA ARG A 38 -22.10 5.21 -8.16
C ARG A 38 -21.33 6.49 -8.44
N SER A 39 -20.03 6.52 -8.12
CA SER A 39 -19.17 7.67 -8.37
C SER A 39 -17.70 7.29 -8.29
N VAL A 40 -17.00 7.41 -9.42
CA VAL A 40 -15.54 7.21 -9.51
C VAL A 40 -14.80 8.17 -8.59
N TYR A 41 -15.26 9.42 -8.47
CA TYR A 41 -14.66 10.43 -7.60
C TYR A 41 -14.70 10.04 -6.12
N ARG A 42 -15.83 9.51 -5.64
CA ARG A 42 -15.95 9.05 -4.24
C ARG A 42 -15.07 7.85 -3.95
N ALA A 43 -14.95 6.92 -4.90
CA ALA A 43 -14.04 5.79 -4.78
C ALA A 43 -12.58 6.28 -4.71
N PHE A 44 -12.21 7.27 -5.52
CA PHE A 44 -10.87 7.84 -5.49
C PHE A 44 -10.56 8.63 -4.20
N LEU A 45 -11.53 9.36 -3.63
CA LEU A 45 -11.33 10.01 -2.34
C LEU A 45 -11.14 8.99 -1.20
N LEU A 46 -11.94 7.91 -1.21
CA LEU A 46 -11.80 6.86 -0.22
C LEU A 46 -10.46 6.12 -0.38
N TYR A 47 -9.94 5.97 -1.62
CA TYR A 47 -8.60 5.43 -1.88
C TYR A 47 -7.54 6.21 -1.12
N ILE A 48 -7.51 7.53 -1.35
CA ILE A 48 -6.54 8.43 -0.71
C ILE A 48 -6.71 8.38 0.80
N ALA A 49 -7.95 8.37 1.30
CA ALA A 49 -8.23 8.28 2.73
C ALA A 49 -7.69 6.97 3.35
N CYS A 50 -7.90 5.81 2.70
CA CYS A 50 -7.36 4.53 3.17
C CYS A 50 -5.83 4.51 3.14
N LEU A 51 -5.21 5.05 2.10
CA LEU A 51 -3.76 5.13 2.00
C LEU A 51 -3.15 6.01 3.11
N LEU A 52 -3.73 7.19 3.35
CA LEU A 52 -3.30 8.09 4.43
C LEU A 52 -3.56 7.48 5.82
N ALA A 53 -4.74 6.90 6.04
CA ALA A 53 -5.08 6.27 7.30
C ALA A 53 -4.18 5.05 7.59
N GLY A 54 -3.90 4.21 6.60
CA GLY A 54 -3.04 3.04 6.77
C GLY A 54 -1.59 3.42 7.08
N THR A 55 -1.04 4.38 6.35
CA THR A 55 0.34 4.87 6.54
C THR A 55 0.54 5.60 7.86
N THR A 56 -0.40 6.45 8.26
CA THR A 56 -0.36 7.13 9.57
C THR A 56 -0.51 6.14 10.72
N THR A 57 -1.41 5.16 10.61
CA THR A 57 -1.59 4.09 11.60
C THR A 57 -0.32 3.25 11.75
N MET A 58 0.33 2.86 10.64
CA MET A 58 1.62 2.16 10.71
C MET A 58 2.71 3.01 11.36
N SER A 59 2.80 4.29 11.01
CA SER A 59 3.79 5.22 11.58
C SER A 59 3.62 5.34 13.10
N ALA A 60 2.38 5.43 13.58
CA ALA A 60 2.06 5.40 15.01
C ALA A 60 2.43 4.04 15.64
N GLY A 61 2.16 2.93 14.95
CA GLY A 61 2.50 1.59 15.40
C GLY A 61 4.00 1.37 15.59
N ILE A 62 4.82 1.90 14.66
CA ILE A 62 6.28 1.87 14.76
C ILE A 62 6.76 2.67 15.98
N ARG A 63 6.25 3.89 16.17
CA ARG A 63 6.61 4.73 17.34
C ARG A 63 6.27 4.08 18.67
N LEU A 64 5.11 3.41 18.73
CA LEU A 64 4.63 2.73 19.93
C LEU A 64 5.14 1.29 20.07
N ARG A 65 5.95 0.79 19.12
CA ARG A 65 6.41 -0.61 19.03
C ARG A 65 5.26 -1.63 19.13
N SER A 66 4.10 -1.28 18.60
CA SER A 66 2.87 -2.07 18.69
C SER A 66 2.61 -2.85 17.41
N LEU A 67 2.85 -4.16 17.44
CA LEU A 67 2.57 -5.08 16.33
C LEU A 67 1.10 -5.04 15.87
N PRO A 68 0.08 -5.06 16.77
CA PRO A 68 -1.32 -4.98 16.36
C PRO A 68 -1.65 -3.70 15.59
N LEU A 69 -1.05 -2.56 15.96
CA LEU A 69 -1.27 -1.30 15.26
C LEU A 69 -0.66 -1.33 13.85
N ILE A 70 0.53 -1.92 13.71
CA ILE A 70 1.17 -2.13 12.42
C ILE A 70 0.29 -3.04 11.54
N MET A 71 -0.33 -4.09 12.12
CA MET A 71 -1.26 -4.96 11.40
C MET A 71 -2.52 -4.23 10.94
N ALA A 72 -3.13 -3.45 11.83
CA ALA A 72 -4.31 -2.65 11.49
C ALA A 72 -3.99 -1.67 10.36
N GLY A 73 -2.84 -0.99 10.44
CA GLY A 73 -2.37 -0.11 9.36
C GLY A 73 -2.17 -0.85 8.04
N ARG A 74 -1.64 -2.09 8.06
CA ARG A 74 -1.50 -2.95 6.86
C ARG A 74 -2.82 -3.41 6.29
N GLY A 75 -3.79 -3.76 7.12
CA GLY A 75 -5.14 -4.09 6.65
C GLY A 75 -5.83 -2.88 5.99
N ILE A 76 -5.72 -1.70 6.62
CA ILE A 76 -6.31 -0.45 6.10
C ILE A 76 -5.63 -0.02 4.79
N ALA A 77 -4.29 -0.09 4.73
CA ALA A 77 -3.55 0.17 3.49
C ALA A 77 -3.90 -0.87 2.42
N GLY A 78 -4.01 -2.15 2.79
CA GLY A 78 -4.39 -3.25 1.89
C GLY A 78 -5.78 -3.12 1.29
N ALA A 79 -6.69 -2.36 1.93
CA ALA A 79 -7.98 -2.02 1.34
C ALA A 79 -7.83 -1.28 0.00
N GLU A 80 -6.68 -0.67 -0.29
CA GLU A 80 -6.38 -0.06 -1.58
C GLU A 80 -6.38 -1.05 -2.75
N VAL A 81 -6.03 -2.31 -2.49
CA VAL A 81 -5.92 -3.35 -3.52
C VAL A 81 -7.28 -3.60 -4.20
N GLY A 82 -8.38 -3.45 -3.46
CA GLY A 82 -9.73 -3.55 -4.00
C GLY A 82 -10.04 -2.50 -5.07
N ILE A 83 -9.43 -1.31 -4.98
CA ILE A 83 -9.61 -0.23 -5.97
C ILE A 83 -8.85 -0.52 -7.25
N ARG A 84 -7.67 -1.13 -7.17
CA ARG A 84 -6.90 -1.53 -8.34
C ARG A 84 -7.73 -2.45 -9.25
N TYR A 85 -8.36 -3.47 -8.70
CA TYR A 85 -9.25 -4.37 -9.44
C TYR A 85 -10.52 -3.67 -9.93
N THR A 86 -11.02 -2.72 -9.15
CA THR A 86 -12.19 -1.91 -9.53
C THR A 86 -11.89 -0.97 -10.69
N ASN A 87 -10.68 -0.40 -10.76
CA ASN A 87 -10.23 0.46 -11.87
C ASN A 87 -10.06 -0.33 -13.17
N GLU A 88 -9.53 -1.56 -13.10
CA GLU A 88 -9.50 -2.48 -14.26
C GLU A 88 -10.92 -2.75 -14.76
N TYR A 89 -11.86 -3.04 -13.86
CA TYR A 89 -13.26 -3.23 -14.22
C TYR A 89 -13.90 -1.98 -14.86
N LEU A 90 -13.60 -0.78 -14.36
CA LEU A 90 -14.08 0.48 -14.95
C LEU A 90 -13.51 0.71 -16.34
N LEU A 91 -12.22 0.40 -16.58
CA LEU A 91 -11.62 0.46 -17.92
C LEU A 91 -12.35 -0.47 -18.90
N TYR A 92 -12.72 -1.69 -18.46
CA TYR A 92 -13.52 -2.61 -19.28
C TYR A 92 -14.92 -2.08 -19.59
N MET A 93 -15.51 -1.25 -18.73
CA MET A 93 -16.85 -0.69 -18.92
C MET A 93 -16.87 0.57 -19.78
N ILE A 94 -15.89 1.46 -19.60
CA ILE A 94 -15.89 2.79 -20.20
C ILE A 94 -15.21 2.80 -21.58
N VAL A 95 -14.16 2.00 -21.77
CA VAL A 95 -13.36 2.04 -22.99
C VAL A 95 -14.01 1.20 -24.11
N PRO A 96 -14.13 1.75 -25.35
CA PRO A 96 -14.59 1.01 -26.52
C PRO A 96 -13.74 -0.23 -26.79
N ARG A 97 -14.37 -1.32 -27.28
CA ARG A 97 -13.69 -2.62 -27.47
C ARG A 97 -12.45 -2.54 -28.36
N SER A 98 -12.42 -1.63 -29.34
CA SER A 98 -11.29 -1.45 -30.25
C SER A 98 -10.00 -1.01 -29.54
N ASP A 99 -10.13 -0.23 -28.45
CA ASP A 99 -9.00 0.46 -27.83
C ASP A 99 -8.63 -0.16 -26.46
N ARG A 100 -9.43 -1.12 -25.98
CA ARG A 100 -9.24 -1.73 -24.65
C ARG A 100 -7.86 -2.34 -24.47
N SER A 101 -7.32 -3.03 -25.48
CA SER A 101 -6.00 -3.67 -25.38
C SER A 101 -4.90 -2.63 -25.14
N TYR A 102 -4.97 -1.48 -25.82
CA TYR A 102 -4.05 -0.37 -25.64
C TYR A 102 -4.15 0.23 -24.24
N TRP A 103 -5.36 0.58 -23.79
CA TRP A 103 -5.58 1.20 -22.48
C TRP A 103 -5.26 0.25 -21.31
N MET A 104 -5.60 -1.03 -21.44
CA MET A 104 -5.21 -2.06 -20.47
C MET A 104 -3.70 -2.26 -20.45
N GLY A 105 -3.05 -2.28 -21.62
CA GLY A 105 -1.59 -2.33 -21.74
C GLY A 105 -0.93 -1.18 -21.00
N LEU A 106 -1.38 0.05 -21.25
CA LEU A 106 -0.90 1.25 -20.57
C LEU A 106 -1.10 1.18 -19.05
N TRP A 107 -2.28 0.75 -18.59
CA TRP A 107 -2.57 0.57 -17.17
C TRP A 107 -1.62 -0.43 -16.49
N TYR A 108 -1.38 -1.58 -17.11
CA TYR A 108 -0.45 -2.58 -16.59
C TYR A 108 1.00 -2.09 -16.59
N THR A 109 1.43 -1.38 -17.63
CA THR A 109 2.78 -0.80 -17.68
C THR A 109 2.97 0.24 -16.58
N LEU A 110 2.03 1.16 -16.40
CA LEU A 110 2.08 2.17 -15.33
C LEU A 110 2.10 1.52 -13.94
N THR A 111 1.33 0.45 -13.76
CA THR A 111 1.33 -0.32 -12.52
C THR A 111 2.66 -1.04 -12.28
N ALA A 112 3.26 -1.62 -13.32
CA ALA A 112 4.56 -2.28 -13.24
C ALA A 112 5.68 -1.28 -12.91
N VAL A 113 5.67 -0.11 -13.56
CA VAL A 113 6.58 1.00 -13.23
C VAL A 113 6.39 1.41 -11.78
N SER A 114 5.16 1.62 -11.33
CA SER A 114 4.90 2.03 -9.94
C SER A 114 5.36 0.99 -8.91
N ASN A 115 5.13 -0.30 -9.19
CA ASN A 115 5.56 -1.39 -8.30
C ASN A 115 7.08 -1.57 -8.25
N THR A 116 7.81 -1.11 -9.26
CA THR A 116 9.28 -1.18 -9.31
C THR A 116 9.93 0.08 -8.76
N THR A 117 9.44 1.27 -9.13
CA THR A 117 9.96 2.55 -8.65
C THR A 117 9.62 2.82 -7.20
N GLY A 118 8.43 2.43 -6.73
CA GLY A 118 7.98 2.66 -5.35
C GLY A 118 8.96 2.09 -4.30
N PRO A 119 9.27 0.78 -4.32
CA PRO A 119 10.24 0.19 -3.40
C PRO A 119 11.66 0.77 -3.55
N ALA A 120 12.08 1.09 -4.78
CA ALA A 120 13.40 1.67 -5.03
C ALA A 120 13.53 3.08 -4.40
N VAL A 121 12.52 3.93 -4.57
CA VAL A 121 12.47 5.27 -3.97
C VAL A 121 12.36 5.17 -2.44
N ALA A 122 11.49 4.29 -1.92
CA ALA A 122 11.36 4.09 -0.48
C ALA A 122 12.68 3.60 0.16
N SER A 123 13.39 2.68 -0.50
CA SER A 123 14.70 2.21 -0.06
C SER A 123 15.75 3.32 -0.10
N ALA A 124 15.82 4.09 -1.20
CA ALA A 124 16.74 5.22 -1.32
C ALA A 124 16.50 6.28 -0.25
N LEU A 125 15.23 6.63 0.03
CA LEU A 125 14.85 7.56 1.10
C LEU A 125 15.20 7.02 2.48
N THR A 126 15.01 5.72 2.73
CA THR A 126 15.37 5.09 4.01
C THR A 126 16.88 5.13 4.22
N ASN A 127 17.67 4.86 3.18
CA ASN A 127 19.13 4.92 3.23
C ASN A 127 19.64 6.36 3.39
N ALA A 128 19.00 7.33 2.73
CA ALA A 128 19.32 8.74 2.92
C ALA A 128 18.99 9.21 4.35
N ALA A 129 17.84 8.79 4.88
CA ALA A 129 17.44 9.11 6.25
C ALA A 129 18.37 8.46 7.30
N SER A 130 18.87 7.25 7.07
CA SER A 130 19.84 6.62 7.96
C SER A 130 21.21 7.29 7.90
N ALA A 131 21.64 7.78 6.73
CA ALA A 131 22.87 8.56 6.60
C ALA A 131 22.78 9.91 7.34
N VAL A 132 21.67 10.64 7.20
CA VAL A 132 21.46 11.93 7.87
C VAL A 132 21.21 11.75 9.38
N GLY A 133 20.42 10.76 9.77
CA GLY A 133 20.15 10.45 11.18
C GLY A 133 21.34 9.83 11.92
N GLY A 134 22.21 9.10 11.21
CA GLY A 134 23.47 8.57 11.76
C GLY A 134 24.46 9.66 12.17
N HIS A 135 24.43 10.82 11.51
CA HIS A 135 25.20 12.00 11.91
C HIS A 135 24.61 12.75 13.11
N ALA A 136 23.33 12.57 13.43
CA ALA A 136 22.69 13.17 14.61
C ALA A 136 22.90 12.34 15.89
N ILE A 137 23.09 11.03 15.78
CA ILE A 137 23.30 10.12 16.93
C ILE A 137 24.79 10.05 17.34
N THR A 138 25.73 10.42 16.45
CA THR A 138 27.18 10.40 16.74
C THR A 138 27.69 11.63 17.49
N ALA A 139 26.84 12.59 17.83
CA ALA A 139 27.22 13.78 18.60
C ALA A 139 26.52 13.85 19.96
N MET A 140 26.57 12.76 20.73
CA MET A 140 26.33 12.78 22.19
C MET A 140 27.24 11.75 22.87
N THR A 141 28.53 12.07 22.94
CA THR A 141 29.46 11.57 23.96
C THR A 141 29.98 12.75 24.73
#